data_AF-A0A0A1VKP0-F1
#
_entry.id   AF-A0A0A1VKP0-F1
#
_cell.length_a   1.000
_cell.length_b   1.000
_cell.length_c   1.000
_cell.angle_alpha   90.00
_cell.angle_beta   90.00
_cell.angle_gamma   90.00
#
_symmetry.space_group_name_H-M   'P 1'
#
loop_
_entity.id
_entity.type
_entity.pdbx_description
1 polymer ?
#
loop_
_entity_poly.entity_id
_entity_poly.type
_entity_poly.pdbx_seq_one_letter_code
_entity_poly.pdbx_strand_id
1 'polypeptide(L)'
;METPTMTRRCACCGKPFAPRPQVPDQAYCSNPDCQRTRKRQWQQAKLQSDPDYRDNQRAAQQAWAQRNPDYWRDYRADRPDYAQRNREQQRLRDASVRNQGADVDLAKMDVCDLPPGLYRITRHPAFPRESGASWVVEITPVAVTCPRKMDVSREDVIDASAISP
;
A
#
# COMPACT_ATOMS: atom_id res chain seq x y z
N MET A 1 -7.60 -46.19 -19.75
CA MET A 1 -8.84 -45.53 -19.28
C MET A 1 -8.64 -44.04 -19.44
N GLU A 2 -9.16 -43.45 -20.51
CA GLU A 2 -9.12 -42.00 -20.73
C GLU A 2 -10.22 -41.36 -19.88
N THR A 3 -9.83 -40.64 -18.83
CA THR A 3 -10.77 -39.82 -18.07
C THR A 3 -11.13 -38.60 -18.92
N PRO A 4 -12.42 -38.35 -19.21
CA PRO A 4 -12.82 -37.20 -20.02
C PRO A 4 -12.36 -35.91 -19.32
N THR A 5 -11.49 -35.17 -20.00
CA THR A 5 -10.92 -33.94 -19.47
C THR A 5 -11.97 -32.84 -19.59
N MET A 6 -12.75 -32.64 -18.52
CA MET A 6 -13.71 -31.55 -18.46
C MET A 6 -12.97 -30.22 -18.56
N THR A 7 -13.12 -29.56 -19.71
CA THR A 7 -12.47 -28.26 -19.96
C THR A 7 -13.22 -27.17 -19.20
N ARG A 8 -12.50 -26.41 -18.36
CA ARG A 8 -13.02 -25.26 -17.60
C ARG A 8 -12.43 -23.96 -18.13
N ARG A 9 -13.10 -22.83 -17.88
CA ARG A 9 -12.58 -21.49 -18.20
C ARG A 9 -11.87 -20.90 -16.99
N CYS A 10 -10.69 -20.31 -17.21
CA CYS A 10 -9.96 -19.65 -16.14
C CYS A 10 -10.67 -18.38 -15.67
N ALA A 11 -10.88 -18.23 -14.36
CA ALA A 11 -11.49 -17.05 -13.76
C ALA A 11 -10.68 -15.75 -13.95
N CYS A 12 -9.38 -15.84 -14.27
CA CYS A 12 -8.52 -14.68 -14.51
C CYS A 12 -8.45 -14.28 -15.99
N CYS A 13 -8.10 -15.21 -16.88
CA CYS A 13 -7.85 -14.89 -18.29
C CYS A 13 -8.93 -15.41 -19.25
N GLY A 14 -9.96 -16.11 -18.77
CA GLY A 14 -11.05 -16.65 -19.59
C GLY A 14 -10.68 -17.83 -20.50
N LYS A 15 -9.38 -18.13 -20.64
CA LYS A 15 -8.88 -19.21 -21.51
C LYS A 15 -9.36 -20.59 -21.01
N PRO A 16 -9.71 -21.50 -21.94
CA PRO A 16 -10.02 -22.87 -21.59
C PRO A 16 -8.76 -23.58 -21.05
N PHE A 17 -8.94 -24.44 -20.05
CA PHE A 17 -7.89 -25.29 -19.52
C PHE A 17 -8.47 -26.60 -18.95
N ALA A 18 -7.63 -27.62 -18.87
CA ALA A 18 -7.94 -28.87 -18.20
C ALA A 18 -7.57 -28.77 -16.71
N PRO A 19 -8.54 -28.88 -15.77
CA PRO A 19 -8.25 -29.00 -14.34
C PRO A 19 -7.37 -30.21 -14.05
N ARG A 20 -6.52 -30.10 -13.04
CA ARG A 20 -5.76 -31.25 -12.54
C ARG A 20 -6.72 -32.27 -11.91
N PRO A 21 -6.53 -33.58 -12.14
CA PRO A 21 -7.39 -34.60 -11.53
C PRO A 21 -7.44 -34.53 -9.99
N GLN A 22 -6.35 -34.08 -9.35
CA GLN A 22 -6.29 -33.92 -7.89
C GLN A 22 -7.09 -32.73 -7.37
N VAL A 23 -7.43 -31.77 -8.24
CA VAL A 23 -8.13 -30.53 -7.89
C VAL A 23 -9.20 -30.28 -8.97
N PRO A 24 -10.29 -31.05 -8.97
CA PRO A 24 -11.32 -30.92 -9.98
C PRO A 24 -11.86 -29.48 -10.02
N ASP A 25 -12.06 -28.85 -8.86
CA ASP A 25 -12.56 -27.47 -8.69
C ASP A 25 -11.53 -26.36 -8.88
N GLN A 26 -10.47 -26.65 -9.65
CA GLN A 26 -9.52 -25.63 -10.07
C GLN A 26 -10.24 -24.54 -10.88
N ALA A 27 -10.19 -23.29 -10.40
CA ALA A 27 -10.78 -22.13 -11.07
C ALA A 27 -9.79 -21.32 -11.94
N TYR A 28 -8.48 -21.53 -11.76
CA TYR A 28 -7.41 -20.79 -12.43
C TYR A 28 -6.52 -21.72 -13.23
N CYS A 29 -6.17 -21.35 -14.46
CA CYS A 29 -5.20 -22.12 -15.26
C CYS A 29 -3.79 -22.05 -14.68
N SER A 30 -2.87 -22.89 -15.15
CA SER A 30 -1.48 -22.97 -14.67
C SER A 30 -0.60 -21.78 -15.04
N ASN A 31 -1.11 -20.81 -15.82
CA ASN A 31 -0.35 -19.62 -16.19
C ASN A 31 0.12 -18.87 -14.92
N PRO A 32 1.41 -18.51 -14.82
CA PRO A 32 1.96 -17.79 -13.66
C PRO A 32 1.18 -16.54 -13.28
N ASP A 33 0.66 -15.78 -14.23
CA ASP A 33 -0.07 -14.53 -13.97
C ASP A 33 -1.41 -14.81 -13.32
N CYS A 34 -2.14 -15.79 -13.85
CA CYS A 34 -3.41 -16.24 -13.27
C CYS A 34 -3.21 -16.82 -11.87
N GLN A 35 -2.09 -17.52 -11.64
CA GLN A 35 -1.73 -18.05 -10.32
C GLN A 35 -1.34 -16.94 -9.34
N ARG A 36 -0.63 -15.90 -9.78
CA ARG A 36 -0.35 -14.70 -8.98
C ARG A 36 -1.64 -14.00 -8.57
N THR A 37 -2.56 -13.80 -9.51
CA THR A 37 -3.89 -13.21 -9.23
C THR A 37 -4.66 -14.04 -8.21
N ARG A 38 -4.71 -15.37 -8.38
CA ARG A 38 -5.36 -16.28 -7.41
C ARG A 38 -4.80 -16.11 -6.00
N LYS A 39 -3.47 -16.13 -5.85
CA LYS A 39 -2.80 -15.98 -4.54
C LYS A 39 -3.08 -14.61 -3.93
N ARG A 40 -3.07 -13.55 -4.73
CA ARG A 40 -3.39 -12.18 -4.28
C ARG A 40 -4.81 -12.09 -3.75
N GLN A 41 -5.79 -12.61 -4.48
CA GLN A 41 -7.19 -12.59 -4.05
C GLN A 41 -7.39 -13.38 -2.75
N TRP A 42 -6.78 -14.57 -2.67
CA TRP A 42 -6.82 -15.36 -1.43
C TRP A 42 -6.22 -14.59 -0.25
N GLN A 43 -5.07 -13.95 -0.44
CA GLN A 43 -4.40 -13.16 0.60
C GLN A 43 -5.27 -11.98 1.04
N GLN A 44 -5.89 -11.25 0.10
CA GLN A 44 -6.80 -10.15 0.40
C GLN A 44 -8.03 -10.64 1.19
N ALA A 45 -8.67 -11.70 0.73
CA ALA A 45 -9.80 -12.30 1.42
C ALA A 45 -9.42 -12.77 2.83
N LYS A 46 -8.21 -13.32 3.01
CA LYS A 46 -7.70 -13.72 4.31
C LYS A 46 -7.45 -12.53 5.24
N LEU A 47 -6.77 -11.48 4.76
CA LEU A 47 -6.55 -10.28 5.56
C LEU A 47 -7.85 -9.58 5.99
N GLN A 48 -8.92 -9.71 5.20
CA GLN A 48 -10.23 -9.15 5.52
C GLN A 48 -11.04 -10.01 6.50
N SER A 49 -11.02 -11.33 6.33
CA SER A 49 -11.87 -12.26 7.10
C SER A 49 -11.23 -12.81 8.37
N ASP A 50 -9.91 -12.71 8.52
CA ASP A 50 -9.15 -13.39 9.56
C ASP A 50 -8.27 -12.38 10.33
N PRO A 51 -8.79 -11.81 11.44
CA PRO A 51 -8.06 -10.84 12.25
C PRO A 51 -6.75 -11.40 12.83
N ASP A 52 -6.76 -12.65 13.28
CA ASP A 52 -5.57 -13.32 13.84
C ASP A 52 -4.48 -13.47 12.77
N TYR A 53 -4.86 -13.82 11.53
CA TYR A 53 -3.91 -13.86 10.42
C TYR A 53 -3.25 -12.51 10.17
N ARG A 54 -4.04 -11.42 10.19
CA ARG A 54 -3.52 -10.05 10.02
C ARG A 54 -2.56 -9.66 11.15
N ASP A 55 -2.95 -9.93 12.39
CA ASP A 55 -2.18 -9.56 13.58
C ASP A 55 -0.86 -10.36 13.65
N ASN A 56 -0.90 -11.65 13.33
CA ASN A 56 0.28 -12.49 13.24
C ASN A 56 1.23 -12.04 12.12
N GLN A 57 0.69 -11.65 10.95
CA GLN A 57 1.50 -11.11 9.86
C GLN A 57 2.22 -9.84 10.28
N ARG A 58 1.52 -8.92 10.96
CA ARG A 58 2.11 -7.69 11.49
C ARG A 58 3.20 -7.98 12.52
N ALA A 59 2.95 -8.85 13.49
CA ALA A 59 3.92 -9.23 14.51
C ALA A 59 5.18 -9.85 13.88
N ALA A 60 5.00 -10.73 12.88
CA ALA A 60 6.12 -11.34 12.17
C ALA A 60 6.97 -10.31 11.40
N GLN A 61 6.32 -9.36 10.71
CA GLN A 61 7.01 -8.26 10.01
C GLN A 61 7.79 -7.37 10.98
N GLN A 62 7.18 -6.99 12.11
CA GLN A 62 7.84 -6.19 13.15
C GLN A 62 9.05 -6.93 13.73
N ALA A 63 8.87 -8.19 14.12
CA ALA A 63 9.96 -9.00 14.65
C ALA A 63 11.10 -9.19 13.64
N TRP A 64 10.78 -9.30 12.34
CA TRP A 64 11.79 -9.39 11.29
C TRP A 64 12.53 -8.06 11.11
N ALA A 65 11.83 -6.93 11.10
CA ALA A 65 12.44 -5.60 10.96
C ALA A 65 13.34 -5.26 12.14
N GLN A 66 12.92 -5.58 13.37
CA GLN A 66 13.73 -5.40 14.58
C GLN A 66 15.04 -6.22 14.52
N ARG A 67 14.98 -7.43 13.95
CA ARG A 67 16.16 -8.28 13.76
C ARG A 67 17.04 -7.84 12.60
N ASN A 68 16.51 -7.07 11.65
CA ASN A 68 17.18 -6.70 10.40
C ASN A 68 17.05 -5.18 10.13
N PRO A 69 17.54 -4.32 11.04
CA PRO A 69 17.31 -2.87 10.96
C PRO A 69 17.95 -2.25 9.70
N ASP A 70 19.13 -2.74 9.30
CA ASP A 70 19.89 -2.19 8.18
C ASP A 70 19.55 -2.83 6.83
N TYR A 71 18.74 -3.90 6.80
CA TYR A 71 18.51 -4.68 5.59
C TYR A 71 18.09 -3.85 4.39
N TRP A 72 17.15 -2.91 4.56
CA TRP A 72 16.68 -2.11 3.43
C TRP A 72 17.72 -1.11 2.92
N ARG A 73 18.62 -0.64 3.80
CA ARG A 73 19.73 0.21 3.41
C ARG A 73 20.71 -0.60 2.57
N ASP A 74 21.11 -1.76 3.09
CA ASP A 74 22.11 -2.62 2.47
C ASP A 74 21.59 -3.20 1.15
N TYR A 75 20.34 -3.68 1.13
CA TYR A 75 19.66 -4.16 -0.08
C TYR A 75 19.62 -3.12 -1.21
N ARG A 76 19.44 -1.83 -0.88
CA ARG A 76 19.44 -0.75 -1.88
C ARG A 76 20.85 -0.40 -2.34
N ALA A 77 21.84 -0.47 -1.45
CA ALA A 77 23.24 -0.28 -1.80
C ALA A 77 23.72 -1.39 -2.75
N ASP A 78 23.34 -2.64 -2.48
CA ASP A 78 23.71 -3.81 -3.29
C ASP A 78 22.95 -3.90 -4.62
N ARG A 79 21.80 -3.21 -4.74
CA ARG A 79 20.95 -3.23 -5.94
C ARG A 79 20.63 -1.81 -6.42
N PRO A 80 21.64 -1.04 -6.88
CA PRO A 80 21.44 0.34 -7.30
C PRO A 80 20.46 0.47 -8.46
N ASP A 81 20.50 -0.45 -9.44
CA ASP A 81 19.58 -0.45 -10.59
C ASP A 81 18.11 -0.67 -10.20
N TYR A 82 17.88 -1.48 -9.15
CA TYR A 82 16.53 -1.65 -8.59
C TYR A 82 16.07 -0.36 -7.92
N ALA A 83 16.94 0.25 -7.10
CA ALA A 83 16.63 1.48 -6.39
C ALA A 83 16.40 2.67 -7.35
N GLN A 84 17.12 2.74 -8.46
CA GLN A 84 16.94 3.76 -9.49
C GLN A 84 15.60 3.59 -10.22
N ARG A 85 15.32 2.38 -10.73
CA ARG A 85 14.04 2.11 -11.40
C ARG A 85 12.84 2.39 -10.51
N ASN A 86 12.92 2.01 -9.23
CA ASN A 86 11.85 2.28 -8.27
C ASN A 86 11.63 3.80 -8.08
N ARG A 87 12.72 4.59 -7.99
CA ARG A 87 12.64 6.06 -7.92
C ARG A 87 12.05 6.67 -9.18
N GLU A 88 12.42 6.20 -10.36
CA GLU A 88 11.85 6.67 -11.64
C GLU A 88 10.35 6.37 -11.72
N GLN A 89 9.93 5.16 -11.37
CA GLN A 89 8.51 4.78 -11.32
C GLN A 89 7.72 5.60 -10.29
N GLN A 90 8.33 5.97 -9.16
CA GLN A 90 7.70 6.87 -8.21
C GLN A 90 7.48 8.26 -8.82
N ARG A 91 8.50 8.84 -9.48
CA ARG A 91 8.37 10.14 -10.17
C ARG A 91 7.27 10.13 -11.22
N LEU A 92 7.15 9.06 -12.00
CA LEU A 92 6.09 8.92 -13.01
C LEU A 92 4.70 8.89 -12.37
N ARG A 93 4.55 8.16 -11.25
CA ARG A 93 3.29 8.12 -10.49
C ARG A 93 2.95 9.49 -9.89
N ASP A 94 3.92 10.14 -9.27
CA ASP A 94 3.74 11.47 -8.68
C ASP A 94 3.37 12.51 -9.75
N ALA A 95 4.00 12.45 -10.93
CA ALA A 95 3.67 13.30 -12.06
C ALA A 95 2.25 13.02 -12.59
N SER A 96 1.85 11.76 -12.67
CA SER A 96 0.49 11.37 -13.08
C SER A 96 -0.58 11.90 -12.12
N VAL A 97 -0.34 11.81 -10.80
CA VAL A 97 -1.25 12.34 -9.77
C VAL A 97 -1.40 13.86 -9.90
N ARG A 98 -0.29 14.58 -10.06
CA ARG A 98 -0.30 16.05 -10.27
C ARG A 98 -1.04 16.46 -11.54
N ASN A 99 -0.84 15.73 -12.64
CA ASN A 99 -1.50 16.01 -13.91
C ASN A 99 -3.00 15.74 -13.88
N GLN A 100 -3.47 14.86 -12.98
CA GLN A 100 -4.89 14.59 -12.77
C GLN A 100 -5.60 15.66 -11.93
N GLY A 101 -4.91 16.77 -11.59
CA GLY A 101 -5.50 17.90 -10.86
C GLY A 101 -5.88 17.58 -9.42
N ALA A 102 -5.45 16.42 -8.91
CA ALA A 102 -5.59 16.10 -7.51
C ALA A 102 -4.50 16.89 -6.77
N ASP A 103 -4.91 17.96 -6.07
CA ASP A 103 -4.12 18.65 -5.05
C ASP A 103 -3.92 17.71 -3.85
N VAL A 104 -3.32 16.55 -4.10
CA VAL A 104 -2.88 15.64 -3.06
C VAL A 104 -1.51 16.15 -2.68
N ASP A 105 -1.43 16.80 -1.53
CA ASP A 105 -0.16 17.08 -0.90
C ASP A 105 0.57 15.73 -0.72
N LEU A 106 1.51 15.44 -1.63
CA LEU A 106 2.32 14.22 -1.61
C LEU A 106 3.35 14.27 -0.45
N ALA A 107 3.35 15.33 0.34
CA ALA A 107 4.15 15.42 1.54
C ALA A 107 3.72 14.38 2.58
N LYS A 108 4.71 13.91 3.31
CA LYS A 108 4.57 13.10 4.50
C LYS A 108 3.81 13.89 5.58
N MET A 109 2.51 13.62 5.71
CA MET A 109 1.67 14.21 6.77
C MET A 109 1.91 13.60 8.16
N ASP A 110 2.75 12.56 8.26
CA ASP A 110 3.13 11.86 9.49
C ASP A 110 4.10 12.65 10.40
N VAL A 111 4.41 13.90 10.06
CA VAL A 111 5.28 14.80 10.86
C VAL A 111 4.48 15.95 11.50
N CYS A 112 3.18 15.75 11.75
CA CYS A 112 2.40 16.68 12.57
C CYS A 112 2.17 16.05 13.95
N ASP A 113 2.88 16.52 14.98
CA ASP A 113 2.76 16.03 16.37
C ASP A 113 1.41 16.38 17.01
N LEU A 114 0.52 17.06 16.28
CA LEU A 114 -0.82 17.39 16.73
C LEU A 114 -1.73 16.16 16.61
N PRO A 115 -2.43 15.75 17.69
CA PRO A 115 -3.38 14.64 17.59
C PRO A 115 -4.51 14.98 16.61
N PRO A 116 -5.18 14.01 15.98
CA PRO A 116 -6.34 14.32 15.15
C PRO A 116 -7.43 15.03 15.94
N GLY A 117 -8.03 16.06 15.35
CA GLY A 117 -9.01 16.88 16.04
C GLY A 117 -9.34 18.18 15.32
N LEU A 118 -10.33 18.88 15.84
CA LEU A 118 -10.66 20.24 15.45
C LEU A 118 -9.75 21.21 16.21
N TYR A 119 -9.08 22.09 15.49
CA TYR A 119 -8.19 23.11 16.03
C TYR A 119 -8.68 24.51 15.70
N ARG A 120 -8.40 25.44 16.61
CA ARG A 120 -8.55 26.88 16.40
C ARG A 120 -7.17 27.47 16.16
N ILE A 121 -7.05 28.25 15.09
CA ILE A 121 -5.82 28.98 14.76
C ILE A 121 -6.06 30.46 15.05
N THR A 122 -5.30 31.01 15.98
CA THR A 122 -5.33 32.43 16.35
C THR A 122 -3.98 33.08 16.08
N ARG A 123 -3.96 34.38 15.74
CA ARG A 123 -2.68 35.11 15.63
C ARG A 123 -2.04 35.22 17.00
N HIS A 124 -0.73 35.00 17.08
CA HIS A 124 -0.02 35.14 18.34
C HIS A 124 0.13 36.64 18.69
N PRO A 125 -0.36 37.11 19.84
CA PRO A 125 -0.42 38.55 20.16
C PRO A 125 0.96 39.18 20.36
N ALA A 126 1.98 38.40 20.72
CA ALA A 126 3.35 38.88 20.88
C ALA A 126 4.11 39.11 19.56
N PHE A 127 3.54 38.70 18.42
CA PHE A 127 4.14 38.89 17.09
C PHE A 127 3.18 39.63 16.16
N PRO A 128 2.84 40.90 16.48
CA PRO A 128 2.12 41.75 15.55
C PRO A 128 2.98 42.01 14.31
N ARG A 129 2.33 42.04 13.16
CA ARG A 129 2.89 42.12 11.80
C ARG A 129 4.19 42.95 11.71
N GLU A 130 5.33 42.26 11.65
CA GLU A 130 6.55 42.82 11.08
C GLU A 130 6.53 42.57 9.57
N SER A 131 7.04 43.51 8.77
CA SER A 131 7.03 43.45 7.31
C SER A 131 7.77 42.22 6.76
N GLY A 132 7.07 41.09 6.68
CA GLY A 132 7.55 39.85 6.11
C GLY A 132 6.36 38.92 5.90
N ALA A 133 6.37 38.13 4.83
CA ALA A 133 5.24 37.31 4.37
C ALA A 133 4.91 36.10 5.28
N SER A 134 5.28 36.13 6.57
CA SER A 134 5.20 35.00 7.50
C SER A 134 4.45 35.41 8.77
N TRP A 135 3.49 34.60 9.22
CA TRP A 135 2.63 34.89 10.36
C TRP A 135 2.88 33.86 11.46
N VAL A 136 3.05 34.31 12.70
CA VAL A 136 3.09 33.43 13.86
C VAL A 136 1.67 33.22 14.38
N VAL A 137 1.26 31.96 14.51
CA VAL A 137 -0.06 31.56 14.97
C VAL A 137 0.03 30.62 16.17
N GLU A 138 -0.94 30.72 17.06
CA GLU A 138 -1.20 29.75 18.11
C GLU A 138 -2.27 28.76 17.61
N ILE A 139 -2.03 27.46 17.81
CA ILE A 139 -2.94 26.39 17.42
C ILE A 139 -3.46 25.73 18.70
N THR A 140 -4.75 25.91 19.00
CA THR A 140 -5.37 25.38 20.22
C THR A 140 -6.38 24.29 19.87
N PRO A 141 -6.34 23.10 20.50
CA PRO A 141 -7.34 22.06 20.27
C PRO A 141 -8.71 22.50 20.79
N VAL A 142 -9.75 22.35 19.96
CA VAL A 142 -11.16 22.61 20.30
C VAL A 142 -11.87 21.29 20.63
N ALA A 143 -11.60 20.25 19.86
CA ALA A 143 -12.11 18.91 20.11
C ALA A 143 -11.11 17.89 19.55
N VAL A 144 -10.42 17.17 20.44
CA VAL A 144 -9.49 16.11 20.04
C VAL A 144 -10.32 14.86 19.73
N THR A 145 -10.23 14.37 18.50
CA THR A 145 -10.81 13.07 18.18
C THR A 145 -9.79 12.01 18.55
N CYS A 146 -10.19 10.99 19.30
CA CYS A 146 -9.28 9.89 19.60
C CYS A 146 -8.94 9.20 18.27
N PRO A 147 -7.68 9.23 17.81
CA PRO A 147 -7.33 8.52 16.60
C PRO A 147 -7.47 7.03 16.90
N ARG A 148 -8.45 6.38 16.27
CA ARG A 148 -8.25 4.98 15.90
C ARG A 148 -6.99 4.99 15.06
N LYS A 149 -5.88 4.52 15.62
CA LYS A 149 -4.64 4.35 14.88
C LYS A 149 -4.97 3.48 13.69
N MET A 150 -5.10 4.08 12.51
CA MET A 150 -4.89 3.34 11.28
C MET A 150 -3.39 3.17 11.24
N ASP A 151 -2.92 2.05 11.77
CA ASP A 151 -1.56 1.61 11.56
C ASP A 151 -1.40 1.49 10.06
N VAL A 152 -0.69 2.45 9.46
CA VAL A 152 -0.19 2.33 8.10
C VAL A 152 0.86 1.24 8.16
N SER A 153 0.38 0.00 8.18
CA SER A 153 1.13 -1.10 7.62
C SER A 153 1.43 -0.67 6.19
N ARG A 154 2.65 -0.91 5.74
CA ARG A 154 2.94 -0.81 4.32
C ARG A 154 2.21 -1.99 3.68
N GLU A 155 0.88 -1.89 3.51
CA GLU A 155 0.21 -2.69 2.50
C GLU A 155 0.88 -2.29 1.20
N ASP A 156 1.80 -3.14 0.74
CA ASP A 156 2.41 -3.01 -0.56
C ASP A 156 1.27 -3.04 -1.59
N VAL A 157 0.77 -1.86 -1.96
CA VAL A 157 -0.04 -1.65 -3.15
C VAL A 157 0.90 -1.89 -4.31
N ILE A 158 1.07 -3.17 -4.64
CA ILE A 158 1.59 -3.58 -5.94
C ILE A 158 0.48 -3.22 -6.91
N ASP A 159 0.61 -2.01 -7.44
CA ASP A 159 -0.18 -1.50 -8.55
C ASP A 159 -0.06 -2.49 -9.72
N ALA A 160 -1.18 -3.11 -10.07
CA ALA A 160 -1.27 -4.06 -11.18
C ALA A 160 -1.50 -3.35 -12.52
N SER A 161 -1.17 -2.06 -12.60
CA SER A 161 -1.31 -1.27 -13.82
C SER A 161 -0.05 -1.39 -14.68
N ALA A 162 0.22 -2.62 -15.15
CA ALA A 162 1.16 -2.88 -16.26
C ALA A 162 0.77 -4.13 -17.05
N ILE A 163 -0.50 -4.52 -17.03
CA ILE A 163 -1.06 -5.49 -17.97
C ILE A 163 -2.22 -4.80 -18.67
N SER A 164 -1.88 -3.99 -19.66
CA SER A 164 -2.83 -3.63 -20.73
C SER A 164 -2.84 -4.76 -21.78
N PRO A 165 -4.00 -4.97 -22.45
CA PRO A 165 -4.32 -6.18 -23.23
C PRO A 165 -3.41 -6.45 -24.43
#